data_AF-A0A0N9HR15-F1
#
_entry.id   AF-A0A0N9HR15-F1
#
_cell.length_a   1.000
_cell.length_b   1.000
_cell.length_c   1.000
_cell.angle_alpha   90.00
_cell.angle_beta   90.00
_cell.angle_gamma   90.00
#
_symmetry.space_group_name_H-M   'P 1'
#
loop_
_entity.id
_entity.type
_entity.pdbx_description
1 polymer ?
#
loop_
_entity_poly.entity_id
_entity_poly.type
_entity_poly.pdbx_seq_one_letter_code
_entity_poly.pdbx_strand_id
1 'polypeptide(L)'
;MLPLNGVPSNPKAAEEAETTLEKALTVLETFWLKDGPFLAGRSQPSIADLNLVSEVMELELLSEELHDRILSPYKKVLRWVEDTKNATAPHFEEIHGVLFKKRKEIRELMAAKSGKTE
;
A
#
# COMPACT_ATOMS: atom_id res chain seq x y z
N MET A 1 11.05 -8.54 1.93
CA MET A 1 11.75 -9.80 1.53
C MET A 1 12.92 -10.19 2.43
N LEU A 2 13.58 -9.27 3.14
CA LEU A 2 14.75 -9.57 3.97
C LEU A 2 14.53 -10.67 5.05
N PRO A 3 13.41 -10.70 5.82
CA PRO A 3 13.14 -11.79 6.77
C PRO A 3 12.90 -13.15 6.11
N LEU A 4 12.36 -13.16 4.89
CA LEU A 4 12.16 -14.38 4.13
C LEU A 4 13.49 -15.03 3.74
N ASN A 5 14.51 -14.20 3.52
CA ASN A 5 15.86 -14.59 3.10
C ASN A 5 16.84 -14.80 4.28
N GLY A 6 16.33 -14.86 5.52
CA GLY A 6 17.15 -15.11 6.71
C GLY A 6 17.87 -13.87 7.28
N VAL A 7 17.60 -12.67 6.75
CA VAL A 7 18.07 -11.43 7.35
C VAL A 7 17.09 -11.04 8.47
N PRO A 8 17.55 -10.87 9.71
CA PRO A 8 16.67 -10.55 10.83
C PRO A 8 15.96 -9.22 10.61
N SER A 9 14.69 -9.15 11.05
CA SER A 9 13.94 -7.90 11.06
C SER A 9 14.60 -6.87 11.98
N ASN A 10 14.49 -5.59 11.64
CA ASN A 10 14.89 -4.49 12.51
C ASN A 10 13.62 -3.78 13.01
N PRO A 11 13.14 -4.08 14.23
CA PRO A 11 11.90 -3.52 14.75
C PRO A 11 11.92 -2.00 14.86
N LYS A 12 13.06 -1.41 15.24
CA LYS A 12 13.21 0.04 15.36
C LYS A 12 13.07 0.74 14.01
N ALA A 13 13.69 0.17 12.97
CA ALA A 13 13.56 0.71 11.62
C ALA A 13 12.13 0.58 11.09
N ALA A 14 11.41 -0.49 11.46
CA ALA A 14 10.00 -0.65 11.09
C ALA A 14 9.11 0.39 11.77
N GLU A 15 9.32 0.66 13.06
CA GLU A 15 8.59 1.69 13.81
C GLU A 15 8.84 3.12 13.26
N GLU A 16 10.11 3.43 12.95
CA GLU A 16 10.49 4.72 12.34
C GLU A 16 9.86 4.88 10.93
N ALA A 17 9.82 3.79 10.15
CA ALA A 17 9.20 3.78 8.83
C ALA A 17 7.67 3.92 8.93
N GLU A 18 7.02 3.24 9.87
CA GLU A 18 5.58 3.38 10.11
C GLU A 18 5.22 4.82 10.52
N THR A 19 5.97 5.41 11.45
CA THR A 19 5.81 6.82 11.84
C THR A 19 5.95 7.77 10.64
N THR A 20 6.87 7.47 9.73
CA THR A 20 7.08 8.28 8.52
C THR A 20 5.92 8.10 7.54
N LEU A 21 5.45 6.87 7.36
CA LEU A 21 4.30 6.54 6.51
C LEU A 21 3.02 7.22 7.01
N GLU A 22 2.74 7.20 8.31
CA GLU A 22 1.59 7.88 8.91
C GLU A 22 1.61 9.39 8.64
N LYS A 23 2.78 10.03 8.75
CA LYS A 23 2.93 11.46 8.40
C LYS A 23 2.67 11.69 6.91
N ALA A 24 3.20 10.84 6.03
CA ALA A 24 3.00 10.95 4.59
C ALA A 24 1.53 10.76 4.20
N LEU A 25 0.85 9.75 4.75
CA LEU A 25 -0.58 9.48 4.54
C LEU A 25 -1.44 10.64 5.06
N THR A 26 -1.07 11.24 6.19
CA THR A 26 -1.75 12.43 6.71
C THR A 26 -1.64 13.62 5.76
N VAL A 27 -0.45 13.88 5.19
CA VAL A 27 -0.25 14.94 4.20
C VAL A 27 -1.03 14.63 2.91
N LEU A 28 -1.03 13.37 2.46
CA LEU A 28 -1.79 12.93 1.29
C LEU A 28 -3.30 13.19 1.48
N GLU A 29 -3.87 12.73 2.59
CA GLU A 29 -5.29 12.86 2.94
C GLU A 29 -5.73 14.33 3.10
N THR A 30 -4.93 15.13 3.79
CA THR A 30 -5.36 16.47 4.24
C THR A 30 -4.97 17.60 3.29
N PHE A 31 -3.88 17.45 2.55
CA PHE A 31 -3.36 18.48 1.66
C PHE A 31 -3.56 18.10 0.19
N TRP A 32 -3.03 16.95 -0.25
CA TRP A 32 -3.01 16.60 -1.68
C TRP A 32 -4.37 16.14 -2.23
N LEU A 33 -5.18 15.51 -1.39
CA LEU A 33 -6.55 15.04 -1.71
C LEU A 33 -7.63 15.94 -1.09
N LYS A 34 -7.27 17.21 -0.80
CA LYS A 34 -8.20 18.14 -0.16
C LYS A 34 -9.36 18.51 -1.09
N ASP A 35 -9.05 18.91 -2.32
CA ASP A 35 -9.94 19.70 -3.19
C ASP A 35 -10.52 18.93 -4.38
N GLY A 36 -10.26 17.62 -4.50
CA GLY A 36 -10.76 16.82 -5.62
C GLY A 36 -10.47 15.32 -5.50
N PRO A 37 -10.95 14.51 -6.46
CA PRO A 37 -10.77 13.05 -6.46
C PRO A 37 -9.34 12.62 -6.78
N PHE A 38 -8.55 13.46 -7.47
CA PHE A 38 -7.15 13.20 -7.83
C PHE A 38 -6.22 14.25 -7.21
N LEU A 39 -4.92 13.93 -7.20
CA LEU A 39 -3.90 14.79 -6.60
C LEU A 39 -3.96 16.22 -7.15
N ALA A 40 -3.74 17.19 -6.26
CA ALA A 40 -3.81 18.63 -6.55
C ALA A 40 -5.18 19.12 -7.04
N GLY A 41 -6.27 18.44 -6.64
CA GLY A 41 -7.64 18.86 -6.93
C GLY A 41 -8.07 18.63 -8.39
N ARG A 42 -7.38 17.76 -9.11
CA ARG A 42 -7.68 17.50 -10.53
C ARG A 42 -8.93 16.64 -10.68
N SER A 43 -9.62 16.81 -11.81
CA SER A 43 -10.78 16.00 -12.19
C SER A 43 -10.42 14.72 -12.95
N GLN A 44 -9.16 14.57 -13.37
CA GLN A 44 -8.62 13.41 -14.09
C GLN A 44 -7.21 13.09 -13.53
N PRO A 45 -6.79 11.81 -13.53
CA PRO A 45 -5.50 11.42 -12.99
C PRO A 45 -4.32 11.98 -13.79
N SER A 46 -3.17 12.06 -13.12
CA SER A 46 -1.86 12.46 -13.64
C SER A 46 -0.87 11.30 -13.55
N ILE A 47 0.32 11.51 -14.12
CA ILE A 47 1.49 10.69 -13.81
C ILE A 47 1.77 10.69 -12.29
N ALA A 48 1.54 11.80 -11.59
CA ALA A 48 1.65 11.87 -10.13
C ALA A 48 0.72 10.86 -9.43
N ASP A 49 -0.52 10.71 -9.91
CA ASP A 49 -1.48 9.75 -9.35
C ASP A 49 -1.02 8.31 -9.60
N LEU A 50 -0.60 8.01 -10.83
CA LEU A 50 -0.09 6.69 -11.22
C LEU A 50 1.15 6.29 -10.42
N ASN A 51 2.09 7.21 -10.22
CA ASN A 51 3.29 6.94 -9.45
C ASN A 51 2.93 6.67 -7.99
N LEU A 52 2.17 7.56 -7.36
CA LEU A 52 1.91 7.45 -5.93
C LEU A 52 0.96 6.30 -5.58
N VAL A 53 -0.04 6.01 -6.42
CA VAL A 53 -0.97 4.90 -6.16
C VAL A 53 -0.23 3.57 -6.16
N SER A 54 0.79 3.43 -7.03
CA SER A 54 1.63 2.23 -7.10
C SER A 54 2.36 2.00 -5.78
N GLU A 55 2.92 3.06 -5.17
CA GLU A 55 3.59 2.97 -3.86
C GLU A 55 2.62 2.58 -2.73
N VAL A 56 1.37 3.09 -2.77
CA VAL A 56 0.34 2.70 -1.78
C VAL A 56 -0.09 1.26 -1.97
N MET A 57 -0.19 0.79 -3.22
CA MET A 57 -0.53 -0.60 -3.51
C MET A 57 0.49 -1.58 -2.94
N GLU A 58 1.78 -1.23 -2.82
CA GLU A 58 2.77 -2.11 -2.20
C GLU A 58 2.45 -2.49 -0.74
N LEU A 59 1.66 -1.68 -0.04
CA LEU A 59 1.18 -1.99 1.31
C LEU A 59 0.26 -3.22 1.34
N GLU A 60 -0.33 -3.63 0.21
CA GLU A 60 -1.09 -4.89 0.10
C GLU A 60 -0.25 -6.12 0.46
N LEU A 61 1.07 -6.03 0.41
CA LEU A 61 1.98 -7.10 0.84
C LEU A 61 2.01 -7.31 2.36
N LEU A 62 1.49 -6.35 3.15
CA LEU A 62 1.36 -6.49 4.60
C LEU A 62 0.30 -7.54 4.97
N SER A 63 0.27 -7.93 6.26
CA SER A 63 -0.86 -8.69 6.79
C SER A 63 -2.14 -7.85 6.68
N GLU A 64 -3.30 -8.50 6.56
CA GLU A 64 -4.58 -7.80 6.47
C GLU A 64 -4.81 -6.92 7.70
N GLU A 65 -4.49 -7.43 8.89
CA GLU A 65 -4.56 -6.67 10.14
C GLU A 65 -3.70 -5.39 10.09
N LEU A 66 -2.45 -5.48 9.63
CA LEU A 66 -1.53 -4.34 9.60
C LEU A 66 -1.92 -3.35 8.51
N HIS A 67 -2.28 -3.85 7.34
CA HIS A 67 -2.79 -3.05 6.23
C HIS A 67 -4.01 -2.23 6.65
N ASP A 68 -4.99 -2.87 7.28
CA ASP A 68 -6.22 -2.23 7.72
C ASP A 68 -5.96 -1.25 8.88
N ARG A 69 -5.10 -1.62 9.84
CA ARG A 69 -4.68 -0.72 10.94
C ARG A 69 -4.09 0.59 10.39
N ILE A 70 -3.23 0.50 9.38
CA ILE A 70 -2.53 1.65 8.81
C ILE A 70 -3.44 2.48 7.89
N LEU A 71 -4.16 1.85 6.95
CA LEU A 71 -4.87 2.58 5.90
C LEU A 71 -6.32 2.94 6.21
N SER A 72 -7.00 2.19 7.09
CA SER A 72 -8.41 2.44 7.39
C SER A 72 -8.73 3.85 7.92
N PRO A 73 -7.84 4.59 8.61
CA PRO A 73 -8.10 5.98 8.98
C PRO A 73 -8.18 6.97 7.81
N TYR A 74 -7.54 6.65 6.67
CA TYR A 74 -7.32 7.58 5.55
C TYR A 74 -8.35 7.37 4.43
N LYS A 75 -9.57 7.87 4.65
CA LYS A 75 -10.72 7.59 3.77
C LYS A 75 -10.58 8.20 2.37
N LYS A 76 -9.99 9.39 2.25
CA LYS A 76 -9.75 10.00 0.93
C LYS A 76 -8.65 9.26 0.19
N VAL A 77 -7.60 8.80 0.88
CA VAL A 77 -6.58 7.94 0.27
C VAL A 77 -7.21 6.68 -0.32
N LEU A 78 -8.02 5.96 0.46
CA LEU A 78 -8.70 4.75 -0.01
C LEU A 78 -9.61 5.02 -1.22
N ARG A 79 -10.37 6.13 -1.17
CA ARG A 79 -11.21 6.53 -2.30
C ARG A 79 -10.40 6.91 -3.54
N TRP A 80 -9.31 7.66 -3.37
CA TRP A 80 -8.43 8.07 -4.46
C TRP A 80 -7.75 6.88 -5.14
N VAL A 81 -7.35 5.85 -4.39
CA VAL A 81 -6.84 4.59 -4.96
C VAL A 81 -7.88 3.96 -5.88
N GLU A 82 -9.13 3.84 -5.41
CA GLU A 82 -10.22 3.25 -6.19
C GLU A 82 -10.61 4.11 -7.40
N ASP A 83 -10.68 5.44 -7.24
CA ASP A 83 -10.94 6.39 -8.34
C ASP A 83 -9.82 6.30 -9.41
N THR A 84 -8.56 6.16 -9.00
CA THR A 84 -7.40 6.01 -9.91
C THR A 84 -7.43 4.69 -10.64
N LYS A 85 -7.72 3.59 -9.93
CA LYS A 85 -7.93 2.27 -10.53
C LYS A 85 -9.03 2.29 -11.59
N ASN A 86 -10.20 2.84 -11.25
CA ASN A 86 -11.32 2.93 -12.19
C ASN A 86 -11.01 3.80 -13.41
N ALA A 87 -10.31 4.92 -13.22
CA ALA A 87 -9.92 5.80 -14.32
C ALA A 87 -8.86 5.19 -15.26
N THR A 88 -8.15 4.15 -14.82
CA THR A 88 -7.03 3.54 -15.55
C THR A 88 -7.28 2.06 -15.89
N ALA A 89 -8.48 1.58 -15.61
CA ALA A 89 -8.94 0.26 -16.00
C ALA A 89 -8.93 0.11 -17.54
N PRO A 90 -8.55 -1.07 -18.07
CA PRO A 90 -8.19 -2.30 -17.35
C PRO A 90 -6.70 -2.42 -16.99
N HIS A 91 -5.87 -1.44 -17.35
CA HIS A 91 -4.41 -1.53 -17.26
C HIS A 91 -3.90 -1.52 -15.82
N PHE A 92 -4.66 -0.92 -14.90
CA PHE A 92 -4.34 -0.97 -13.48
C PHE A 92 -4.25 -2.40 -12.97
N GLU A 93 -5.28 -3.22 -13.24
CA GLU A 93 -5.35 -4.62 -12.83
C GLU A 93 -4.27 -5.46 -13.52
N GLU A 94 -3.99 -5.20 -14.79
CA GLU A 94 -2.95 -5.91 -15.54
C GLU A 94 -1.57 -5.77 -14.87
N ILE A 95 -1.19 -4.53 -14.53
CA ILE A 95 0.12 -4.21 -13.94
C ILE A 95 0.17 -4.70 -12.49
N HIS A 96 -0.88 -4.47 -11.70
CA HIS A 96 -0.92 -4.87 -10.28
C HIS A 96 -1.22 -6.36 -10.07
N GLY A 97 -1.54 -7.12 -11.12
CA GLY A 97 -1.74 -8.58 -11.03
C GLY A 97 -0.53 -9.32 -10.45
N VAL A 98 0.68 -8.84 -10.75
CA VAL A 98 1.94 -9.41 -10.20
C VAL A 98 2.01 -9.23 -8.69
N LEU A 99 1.60 -8.06 -8.19
CA LEU A 99 1.58 -7.74 -6.76
C LEU A 99 0.63 -8.68 -6.02
N PHE A 100 -0.58 -8.90 -6.52
CA PHE A 100 -1.55 -9.81 -5.89
C PHE A 100 -1.06 -11.26 -5.85
N LYS A 101 -0.38 -11.71 -6.92
CA LYS A 101 0.28 -13.02 -6.91
C LYS A 101 1.36 -13.09 -5.83
N LYS A 102 2.20 -12.06 -5.72
CA LYS A 102 3.26 -11.99 -4.70
C LYS A 102 2.73 -11.93 -3.27
N ARG A 103 1.65 -11.20 -3.02
CA ARG A 103 0.94 -11.18 -1.73
C ARG A 103 0.57 -12.59 -1.29
N LYS A 104 -0.03 -13.38 -2.18
CA LYS A 104 -0.40 -14.78 -1.91
C LYS A 104 0.83 -15.63 -1.58
N GLU A 105 1.86 -15.60 -2.42
CA GLU A 105 3.10 -16.35 -2.20
C GLU A 105 3.75 -16.02 -0.85
N ILE A 106 3.83 -14.73 -0.47
CA ILE A 106 4.40 -14.29 0.81
C ILE A 106 3.60 -14.83 1.99
N ARG A 107 2.26 -14.77 1.93
CA ARG A 107 1.39 -15.27 2.99
C ARG A 107 1.54 -16.78 3.20
N GLU A 108 1.58 -17.55 2.12
CA GLU A 108 1.82 -19.00 2.17
C GLU A 108 3.18 -19.33 2.80
N LEU A 109 4.24 -18.60 2.42
CA LEU A 109 5.58 -18.77 2.99
C LEU A 109 5.63 -18.44 4.50
N MET A 110 4.93 -17.40 4.93
CA MET A 110 4.87 -17.00 6.35
C MET A 110 4.12 -18.06 7.17
N ALA A 111 2.98 -18.55 6.68
CA ALA A 111 2.21 -19.61 7.35
C ALA A 111 3.03 -20.91 7.50
N ALA A 112 3.75 -21.31 6.45
CA ALA A 112 4.58 -22.51 6.46
C ALA A 112 5.78 -22.42 7.43
N LYS A 113 6.28 -21.21 7.73
CA LYS A 113 7.34 -21.01 8.73
C LYS A 113 6.79 -21.05 10.16
N SER A 114 5.62 -20.48 10.43
CA SER A 114 4.98 -20.57 11.76
C SER A 114 4.70 -22.02 12.16
N GLY A 115 4.20 -22.85 11.25
CA GLY A 115 3.92 -24.27 11.52
C GLY A 115 5.14 -25.19 11.65
N LYS A 116 6.36 -24.69 11.42
CA LYS A 116 7.63 -25.43 11.62
C LYS A 116 8.28 -25.14 12.97
N THR A 117 7.65 -24.31 13.80
CA THR A 117 8.19 -23.87 15.11
C THR A 117 7.49 -24.57 16.28
N GLU A 118 6.71 -25.62 16.01
CA GLU A 118 6.07 -26.52 17.00
C GLU A 118 6.74 -27.89 17.03
#